data_AF-A0A531KYF3-F1
#
_entry.id   AF-A0A531KYF3-F1
#
_cell.length_a   1.000
_cell.length_b   1.000
_cell.length_c   1.000
_cell.angle_alpha   90.00
_cell.angle_beta   90.00
_cell.angle_gamma   90.00
#
_symmetry.space_group_name_H-M   'P 1'
#
loop_
_entity.id
_entity.type
_entity.pdbx_description
1 polymer ?
#
loop_
_entity_poly.entity_id
_entity_poly.type
_entity_poly.pdbx_seq_one_letter_code
_entity_poly.pdbx_strand_id
1 'polypeptide(L)' 'ASLLREAMWSMVSELYLDAPGIDYVAYTCENLTRLDAALENYRTKYGQKS' A
#
# COMPACT_ATOMS: atom_id res chain seq x y z
N ALA A 1 -4.63 -4.40 -9.17
CA ALA A 1 -4.73 -5.11 -7.87
C ALA A 1 -5.10 -4.12 -6.76
N SER A 2 -5.47 -4.58 -5.56
CA SER A 2 -5.82 -3.71 -4.42
C SER A 2 -4.57 -3.21 -3.70
N LEU A 3 -4.52 -1.94 -3.29
CA LEU A 3 -3.34 -1.28 -2.69
C LEU A 3 -2.71 -2.06 -1.52
N LEU A 4 -3.52 -2.54 -0.58
CA LEU A 4 -3.03 -3.35 0.55
C LEU A 4 -2.41 -4.68 0.08
N ARG A 5 -2.97 -5.31 -0.94
CA ARG A 5 -2.45 -6.58 -1.48
C ARG A 5 -1.07 -6.36 -2.11
N GLU A 6 -0.91 -5.28 -2.87
CA GLU A 6 0.37 -4.94 -3.51
C GLU A 6 1.43 -4.61 -2.47
N ALA A 7 1.08 -3.86 -1.41
CA ALA A 7 1.98 -3.60 -0.29
C ALA A 7 2.43 -4.89 0.40
N MET A 8 1.49 -5.79 0.77
CA MET A 8 1.84 -7.06 1.40
C MET A 8 2.64 -7.98 0.47
N TRP A 9 2.31 -8.01 -0.82
CA TRP A 9 3.07 -8.77 -1.81
C TRP A 9 4.52 -8.26 -1.89
N SER A 10 4.72 -6.95 -1.88
CA SER A 10 6.06 -6.33 -1.91
C SER A 10 6.86 -6.61 -0.64
N MET A 11 6.24 -6.53 0.54
CA MET A 11 6.88 -6.88 1.81
C MET A 11 7.36 -8.33 1.86
N VAL A 12 6.56 -9.27 1.35
CA VAL A 12 6.96 -10.68 1.26
C VAL A 12 8.05 -10.85 0.20
N SER A 13 7.94 -10.14 -0.93
CA SER A 13 8.93 -10.20 -2.00
C SER A 13 10.30 -9.69 -1.57
N GLU A 14 10.36 -8.63 -0.75
CA GLU A 14 11.60 -8.12 -0.16
C GLU A 14 12.39 -9.20 0.59
N LEU A 15 11.70 -10.14 1.24
CA LEU A 15 12.32 -11.20 2.04
C LEU A 15 12.80 -12.39 1.21
N TYR A 16 12.18 -12.66 0.07
CA TYR A 16 12.32 -13.93 -0.63
C TYR A 16 12.72 -13.82 -2.11
N LEU A 17 12.62 -12.64 -2.72
CA LEU A 17 12.97 -12.42 -4.12
C LEU A 17 14.26 -11.63 -4.23
N ASP A 18 15.23 -12.21 -4.94
CA ASP A 18 16.40 -11.49 -5.42
C ASP A 18 16.11 -10.98 -6.83
N ALA A 19 15.65 -9.73 -6.90
CA ALA A 19 15.33 -9.04 -8.15
C ALA A 19 16.14 -7.73 -8.25
N PRO A 20 17.33 -7.77 -8.86
CA PRO A 20 18.18 -6.60 -9.01
C PRO A 20 17.45 -5.44 -9.69
N GLY A 21 17.51 -4.27 -9.07
CA GLY A 21 16.90 -3.03 -9.58
C GLY A 21 15.44 -2.81 -9.19
N ILE A 22 14.82 -3.73 -8.45
CA ILE A 22 13.49 -3.52 -7.86
C ILE A 22 13.64 -3.06 -6.41
N ASP A 23 13.04 -1.92 -6.10
CA ASP A 23 12.95 -1.39 -4.74
C ASP A 23 11.58 -1.76 -4.14
N TYR A 24 11.53 -2.93 -3.50
CA TYR A 24 10.32 -3.43 -2.83
C TYR A 24 9.90 -2.56 -1.64
N VAL A 25 10.83 -1.86 -0.99
CA VAL A 25 10.52 -0.97 0.14
C VAL A 25 9.82 0.28 -0.38
N ALA A 26 10.38 0.93 -1.41
CA ALA A 26 9.76 2.09 -2.04
C ALA A 26 8.36 1.78 -2.59
N TYR A 27 8.21 0.63 -3.26
CA TYR A 27 6.92 0.18 -3.78
C TYR A 27 5.89 -0.08 -2.67
N THR A 28 6.34 -0.63 -1.53
CA THR A 28 5.50 -0.80 -0.33
C THR A 28 5.02 0.55 0.19
N CYS A 29 5.94 1.50 0.39
CA CYS A 29 5.63 2.84 0.88
C CYS A 29 4.62 3.56 -0.02
N GLU A 30 4.81 3.53 -1.35
CA GLU A 30 3.88 4.15 -2.28
C GLU A 30 2.46 3.59 -2.15
N ASN A 31 2.32 2.26 -2.08
CA ASN A 31 1.02 1.61 -1.96
C ASN A 31 0.33 1.92 -0.63
N LEU A 32 1.09 1.97 0.48
CA LEU A 32 0.54 2.33 1.79
C LEU A 32 0.09 3.80 1.84
N THR A 33 0.86 4.73 1.27
CA THR A 33 0.47 6.15 1.17
C THR A 33 -0.83 6.30 0.37
N ARG A 34 -0.95 5.60 -0.75
CA ARG A 34 -2.18 5.60 -1.56
C ARG A 34 -3.36 4.97 -0.83
N LEU A 35 -3.11 3.93 -0.02
CA LEU A 35 -4.14 3.29 0.78
C LEU A 35 -4.66 4.23 1.86
N ASP A 36 -3.77 4.95 2.55
CA ASP A 36 -4.14 5.93 3.57
C ASP A 36 -5.03 7.03 2.98
N ALA A 37 -4.64 7.61 1.84
CA ALA A 37 -5.45 8.60 1.13
C ALA A 37 -6.83 8.05 0.70
N ALA A 38 -6.90 6.79 0.27
CA ALA A 38 -8.17 6.16 -0.09
C ALA A 38 -9.08 5.96 1.13
N LEU A 39 -8.52 5.60 2.30
CA LEU A 39 -9.24 5.47 3.55
C LEU A 39 -9.71 6.82 4.09
N GLU A 40 -8.88 7.85 4.01
CA GLU A 40 -9.25 9.22 4.37
C GLU A 40 -10.42 9.73 3.52
N ASN A 41 -10.34 9.54 2.19
CA ASN A 41 -11.43 9.92 1.29
C ASN A 41 -12.73 9.16 1.63
N TYR A 42 -12.64 7.85 1.89
CA TYR A 42 -13.78 7.05 2.32
C TYR A 42 -14.39 7.58 3.63
N ARG A 43 -13.56 7.85 4.64
CA ARG A 43 -14.00 8.42 5.93
C ARG A 43 -14.62 9.80 5.77
N THR A 44 -14.05 10.66 4.92
CA THR A 44 -14.59 12.00 4.64
C THR A 44 -15.96 11.91 3.97
N LYS A 45 -16.12 10.96 3.03
CA LYS A 45 -17.34 10.82 2.23
C LYS A 45 -18.47 10.12 2.96
N TYR A 46 -18.15 9.17 3.84
CA TYR A 46 -19.13 8.26 4.44
C TYR A 46 -19.09 8.22 5.98
N GLY A 47 -18.08 8.82 6.61
CA GLY A 47 -18.02 8.96 8.06
C GLY A 47 -19.11 9.92 8.52
N GLN A 48 -20.18 9.38 9.10
CA GLN A 48 -21.21 10.19 9.74
C GLN A 48 -20.55 11.08 10.81
N LYS A 49 -20.84 12.38 10.79
CA LYS A 49 -20.60 13.25 11.95
C LYS A 49 -21.30 12.61 13.14
N SER A 50 -20.53 12.14 14.13
CA SER A 50 -21.06 11.95 15.48
C SER A 50 -21.51 13.29 16.05
#